data_AF-A0A6P0TGB5-F1
#
_entry.id   AF-A0A6P0TGB5-F1
#
_cell.length_a   1.000
_cell.length_b   1.000
_cell.length_c   1.000
_cell.angle_alpha   90.00
_cell.angle_beta   90.00
_cell.angle_gamma   90.00
#
_symmetry.space_group_name_H-M   'P 1'
#
loop_
_entity.id
_entity.type
_entity.pdbx_description
1 polymer ?
#
loop_
_entity_poly.entity_id
_entity_poly.type
_entity_poly.pdbx_seq_one_letter_code
_entity_poly.pdbx_strand_id
1 'polypeptide(L)'
;AIPGSLSDRSVRLFSGQVVPVIEMKNVRGMYGWRVNQLIQAAIDQAYSAADENSEVDEEKLRESLKFFLNRVYYDFRNLGDTSQNRALNFAATNAFQATQVFVDALKPEEGGGFYQLSNIAIERSPFCRVDSDCWDVKMVFFNPINDRAAKKIFRFTIDVSDIIPVTMGEVRTWKEAS
;
A
#
# COMPACT_ATOMS: atom_id res chain seq x y z
N ALA A 1 -2.20 -10.33 5.48
CA ALA A 1 -3.50 -10.33 4.78
C ALA A 1 -4.09 -11.73 4.82
N ILE A 2 -5.40 -11.82 5.06
CA ILE A 2 -6.14 -13.09 5.05
C ILE A 2 -7.43 -12.86 4.25
N PRO A 3 -7.51 -13.34 2.99
CA PRO A 3 -8.73 -13.27 2.22
C PRO A 3 -9.71 -14.36 2.64
N GLY A 4 -11.01 -14.08 2.56
CA GLY A 4 -12.05 -15.04 2.86
C GLY A 4 -13.44 -14.46 2.68
N SER A 5 -14.46 -15.31 2.81
CA SER A 5 -15.87 -14.91 2.79
C SER A 5 -16.45 -14.92 4.19
N LEU A 6 -17.28 -13.92 4.50
CA LEU A 6 -18.13 -13.97 5.69
C LEU A 6 -19.09 -15.16 5.57
N SER A 7 -19.15 -15.99 6.60
CA SER A 7 -20.18 -17.03 6.71
C SER A 7 -21.28 -16.57 7.65
N ASP A 8 -22.44 -17.22 7.58
CA ASP A 8 -23.55 -17.00 8.52
C ASP A 8 -23.27 -17.63 9.90
N ARG A 9 -22.08 -18.20 10.11
CA ARG A 9 -21.67 -18.86 11.35
C ARG A 9 -20.97 -17.88 12.28
N SER A 10 -21.20 -18.06 13.58
CA SER A 10 -20.45 -17.38 14.63
C SER A 10 -19.94 -18.38 15.65
N VAL A 11 -18.88 -18.01 16.38
CA VAL A 11 -18.32 -18.83 17.46
C VAL A 11 -18.17 -17.98 18.72
N ARG A 12 -18.51 -18.57 19.86
CA ARG A 12 -18.27 -17.95 21.17
C ARG A 12 -16.86 -18.31 21.64
N LEU A 13 -16.03 -17.30 21.82
CA LEU A 13 -14.69 -17.43 22.39
C LEU A 13 -14.76 -17.74 23.89
N PHE A 14 -13.67 -18.22 24.47
CA PHE A 14 -13.57 -18.48 25.92
C PHE A 14 -13.88 -17.23 26.77
N SER A 15 -13.59 -16.04 26.25
CA SER A 15 -13.95 -14.74 26.88
C SER A 15 -15.46 -14.46 26.90
N GLY A 16 -16.28 -15.29 26.26
CA GLY A 16 -17.72 -15.07 26.09
C GLY A 16 -18.08 -14.21 24.86
N GLN A 17 -17.10 -13.56 24.22
CA GLN A 17 -17.31 -12.77 22.99
C GLN A 17 -17.75 -13.68 21.84
N VAL A 18 -18.76 -13.25 21.07
CA VAL A 18 -19.21 -13.94 19.85
C VAL A 18 -18.61 -13.23 18.64
N VAL A 19 -17.91 -13.98 17.79
CA VAL A 19 -17.23 -13.45 16.60
C VAL A 19 -17.68 -14.19 15.32
N PRO A 20 -17.75 -13.50 14.16
CA PRO A 20 -18.09 -14.14 12.90
C PRO A 20 -17.01 -15.10 12.44
N VAL A 21 -17.41 -16.20 11.80
CA VAL A 21 -16.48 -17.15 11.18
C VAL A 21 -16.22 -16.73 9.73
N ILE A 22 -14.96 -16.58 9.38
CA ILE A 22 -14.51 -16.35 7.99
C ILE A 22 -14.16 -17.68 7.36
N GLU A 23 -14.75 -17.96 6.20
CA GLU A 23 -14.45 -19.15 5.42
C GLU A 23 -13.31 -18.88 4.44
N MET A 24 -12.26 -19.68 4.55
CA MET A 24 -11.09 -19.64 3.68
C MET A 24 -11.14 -20.84 2.74
N LYS A 25 -11.33 -20.60 1.44
CA LYS A 25 -11.40 -21.68 0.44
C LYS A 25 -10.03 -22.28 0.13
N ASN A 26 -8.96 -21.50 0.26
CA ASN A 26 -7.58 -21.91 0.03
C ASN A 26 -6.61 -20.89 0.65
N VAL A 27 -5.31 -21.17 0.57
CA VAL A 27 -4.24 -20.32 1.15
C VAL A 27 -3.75 -19.20 0.21
N ARG A 28 -4.28 -19.09 -1.01
CA ARG A 28 -3.83 -18.06 -1.96
C ARG A 28 -4.23 -16.68 -1.47
N GLY A 29 -3.35 -15.71 -1.66
CA GLY A 29 -3.53 -14.34 -1.17
C GLY A 29 -3.29 -14.17 0.34
N MET A 30 -2.94 -15.24 1.06
CA MET A 30 -2.48 -15.13 2.44
C MET A 30 -1.02 -14.67 2.46
N TYR A 31 -0.77 -13.55 3.14
CA TYR A 31 0.56 -12.98 3.27
C TYR A 31 0.84 -12.59 4.72
N GLY A 32 2.02 -12.97 5.20
CA GLY A 32 2.62 -12.46 6.43
C GLY A 32 3.91 -11.74 6.09
N TRP A 33 4.18 -10.62 6.75
CA TRP A 33 5.37 -9.81 6.50
C TRP A 33 6.04 -9.42 7.82
N ARG A 34 7.35 -9.19 7.73
CA ARG A 34 8.15 -8.59 8.81
C ARG A 34 8.68 -7.26 8.29
N VAL A 35 8.33 -6.16 8.96
CA VAL A 35 8.69 -4.79 8.57
C VAL A 35 10.19 -4.67 8.26
N ASN A 36 11.05 -5.21 9.13
CA ASN A 36 12.49 -5.13 8.95
C ASN A 36 13.00 -5.83 7.68
N GLN A 37 12.39 -6.94 7.27
CA GLN A 37 12.78 -7.65 6.05
C GLN A 37 12.39 -6.87 4.80
N LEU A 38 11.22 -6.23 4.82
CA LEU A 38 10.75 -5.41 3.70
C LEU A 38 11.60 -4.14 3.54
N ILE A 39 11.96 -3.51 4.66
CA ILE A 39 12.87 -2.36 4.65
C ILE A 39 14.22 -2.76 4.09
N GLN A 40 14.79 -3.88 4.53
CA GLN A 40 16.09 -4.33 4.01
C GLN A 40 16.03 -4.61 2.52
N ALA A 41 15.01 -5.32 2.04
CA ALA A 41 14.83 -5.58 0.62
C ALA A 41 14.70 -4.28 -0.20
N ALA A 42 14.02 -3.26 0.34
CA ALA A 42 13.91 -1.94 -0.30
C ALA A 42 15.26 -1.23 -0.41
N ILE A 43 16.08 -1.30 0.65
CA ILE A 43 17.41 -0.71 0.69
C ILE A 43 18.35 -1.43 -0.29
N ASP A 44 18.38 -2.76 -0.27
CA ASP A 44 19.22 -3.57 -1.16
C ASP A 44 18.89 -3.27 -2.65
N GLN A 45 17.60 -3.09 -2.93
CA GLN A 45 17.12 -2.71 -4.26
C GLN A 45 17.49 -1.27 -4.63
N ALA A 46 17.41 -0.33 -3.68
CA ALA A 46 17.84 1.05 -3.89
C ALA A 46 19.33 1.14 -4.24
N TYR A 47 20.17 0.34 -3.58
CA TYR A 47 21.59 0.20 -3.90
C TYR A 47 21.80 -0.42 -5.29
N SER A 48 21.04 -1.45 -5.64
CA SER A 48 21.14 -2.11 -6.97
C SER A 48 20.73 -1.20 -8.13
N ALA A 49 19.87 -0.21 -7.86
CA ALA A 49 19.37 0.76 -8.83
C ALA A 49 20.09 2.12 -8.78
N ALA A 50 21.06 2.28 -7.88
CA ALA A 50 21.85 3.50 -7.77
C ALA A 50 22.98 3.47 -8.80
N ASP A 51 23.18 4.60 -9.50
CA ASP A 51 24.37 4.80 -10.32
C ASP A 51 25.62 4.85 -9.42
N GLU A 52 26.79 4.49 -9.95
CA GLU A 52 28.07 4.44 -9.19
C GLU A 52 28.42 5.74 -8.44
N ASN A 53 27.83 6.88 -8.85
CA ASN A 53 28.05 8.20 -8.24
C ASN A 53 26.92 8.67 -7.30
N SER A 54 25.87 7.87 -7.09
CA SER A 54 24.74 8.24 -6.24
C SER A 54 24.92 7.71 -4.82
N GLU A 55 25.11 8.61 -3.85
CA GLU A 55 25.14 8.24 -2.44
C GLU A 55 23.72 8.00 -1.94
N VAL A 56 23.41 6.74 -1.60
CA VAL A 56 22.15 6.39 -0.94
C VAL A 56 22.32 6.61 0.56
N ASP A 57 21.66 7.64 1.09
CA ASP A 57 21.54 7.87 2.53
C ASP A 57 20.63 6.79 3.15
N GLU A 58 21.25 5.66 3.52
CA GLU A 58 20.54 4.49 4.04
C GLU A 58 19.72 4.83 5.28
N GLU A 59 20.27 5.63 6.20
CA GLU A 59 19.61 5.95 7.46
C GLU A 59 18.29 6.68 7.22
N LYS A 60 18.32 7.73 6.39
CA LYS A 60 17.11 8.48 6.03
C LYS A 60 16.13 7.67 5.19
N LEU A 61 16.62 6.84 4.27
CA LEU A 61 15.75 5.95 3.49
C LEU A 61 15.06 4.93 4.41
N ARG A 62 15.81 4.31 5.32
CA ARG A 62 15.32 3.36 6.32
C ARG A 62 14.27 4.00 7.22
N GLU A 63 14.52 5.22 7.68
CA GLU A 63 13.57 5.99 8.49
C GLU A 63 12.28 6.32 7.70
N SER A 64 12.42 6.81 6.47
CA SER A 64 11.28 7.15 5.60
C SER A 64 10.41 5.93 5.29
N LEU A 65 11.04 4.78 5.02
CA LEU A 65 10.36 3.50 4.85
C LEU A 65 9.63 3.07 6.13
N LYS A 66 10.26 3.18 7.31
CA LYS A 66 9.58 2.88 8.58
C LYS A 66 8.33 3.72 8.78
N PHE A 67 8.42 5.04 8.56
CA PHE A 67 7.27 5.93 8.69
C PHE A 67 6.18 5.59 7.69
N PHE A 68 6.54 5.36 6.43
CA PHE A 68 5.60 4.94 5.40
C PHE A 68 4.85 3.67 5.80
N LEU A 69 5.58 2.60 6.15
CA LEU A 69 5.01 1.30 6.49
C LEU A 69 4.15 1.36 7.76
N ASN A 70 4.57 2.12 8.76
CA ASN A 70 3.77 2.36 9.97
C ASN A 70 2.47 3.10 9.62
N ARG A 71 2.55 4.15 8.81
CA ARG A 71 1.39 4.92 8.41
C ARG A 71 0.41 4.08 7.60
N VAL A 72 0.91 3.30 6.64
CA VAL A 72 0.12 2.33 5.88
C VAL A 72 -0.59 1.34 6.81
N TYR A 73 0.09 0.86 7.86
CA TYR A 73 -0.47 -0.11 8.79
C TYR A 73 -1.51 0.49 9.75
N TYR A 74 -1.23 1.64 10.37
CA TYR A 74 -2.08 2.20 11.42
C TYR A 74 -3.23 3.06 10.88
N ASP A 75 -3.01 3.84 9.84
CA ASP A 75 -4.04 4.76 9.35
C ASP A 75 -5.12 4.04 8.52
N PHE A 76 -4.78 2.89 7.92
CA PHE A 76 -5.63 2.26 6.91
C PHE A 76 -6.14 0.86 7.26
N ARG A 77 -5.80 0.34 8.45
CA ARG A 77 -6.37 -0.92 8.95
C ARG A 77 -7.86 -0.74 9.21
N ASN A 78 -8.66 -1.55 8.52
CA ASN A 78 -10.10 -1.59 8.69
C ASN A 78 -10.59 -3.06 8.65
N LEU A 79 -11.89 -3.28 8.87
CA LEU A 79 -12.48 -4.63 8.93
C LEU A 79 -12.46 -5.38 7.59
N GLY A 80 -12.32 -4.68 6.46
CA GLY A 80 -12.34 -5.31 5.14
C GLY A 80 -13.70 -5.89 4.75
N ASP A 81 -14.79 -5.33 5.27
CA ASP A 81 -16.17 -5.79 5.08
C ASP A 81 -16.85 -5.18 3.85
N THR A 82 -16.54 -3.92 3.52
CA THR A 82 -17.00 -3.25 2.30
C THR A 82 -15.97 -3.37 1.17
N SER A 83 -16.41 -3.24 -0.09
CA SER A 83 -15.51 -3.26 -1.25
C SER A 83 -14.40 -2.22 -1.18
N GLN A 84 -14.73 -0.98 -0.76
CA GLN A 84 -13.76 0.08 -0.53
C GLN A 84 -12.73 -0.31 0.54
N ASN A 85 -13.20 -0.84 1.67
CA ASN A 85 -12.36 -1.31 2.77
C ASN A 85 -11.41 -2.44 2.34
N ARG A 86 -11.91 -3.37 1.52
CA ARG A 86 -11.13 -4.46 0.93
C ARG A 86 -10.06 -3.93 -0.03
N ALA A 87 -10.41 -2.97 -0.88
CA ALA A 87 -9.46 -2.35 -1.79
C ALA A 87 -8.38 -1.58 -1.02
N LEU A 88 -8.74 -0.89 0.06
CA LEU A 88 -7.77 -0.20 0.93
C LEU A 88 -6.83 -1.18 1.66
N ASN A 89 -7.36 -2.24 2.26
CA ASN A 89 -6.56 -3.28 2.91
C ASN A 89 -5.65 -4.02 1.91
N PHE A 90 -6.13 -4.25 0.69
CA PHE A 90 -5.34 -4.83 -0.38
C PHE A 90 -4.26 -3.86 -0.86
N ALA A 91 -4.58 -2.57 -1.03
CA ALA A 91 -3.61 -1.55 -1.38
C ALA A 91 -2.49 -1.46 -0.36
N ALA A 92 -2.79 -1.54 0.93
CA ALA A 92 -1.78 -1.62 1.98
C ALA A 92 -0.90 -2.86 1.78
N THR A 93 -1.49 -4.05 1.60
CA THR A 93 -0.75 -5.30 1.38
C THR A 93 0.10 -5.25 0.11
N ASN A 94 -0.44 -4.72 -0.99
CA ASN A 94 0.25 -4.55 -2.25
C ASN A 94 1.36 -3.50 -2.14
N ALA A 95 1.17 -2.44 -1.34
CA ALA A 95 2.21 -1.45 -1.09
C ALA A 95 3.43 -2.09 -0.42
N PHE A 96 3.21 -3.03 0.50
CA PHE A 96 4.29 -3.84 1.09
C PHE A 96 4.99 -4.78 0.09
N GLN A 97 4.34 -5.14 -1.02
CA GLN A 97 4.91 -6.04 -2.05
C GLN A 97 5.55 -5.28 -3.22
N ALA A 98 5.03 -4.10 -3.56
CA ALA A 98 5.46 -3.27 -4.69
C ALA A 98 6.60 -2.31 -4.31
N THR A 99 7.57 -2.81 -3.55
CA THR A 99 8.69 -2.06 -2.95
C THR A 99 9.40 -1.13 -3.95
N GLN A 100 9.57 -1.56 -5.20
CA GLN A 100 10.24 -0.79 -6.25
C GLN A 100 9.61 0.60 -6.48
N VAL A 101 8.28 0.66 -6.54
CA VAL A 101 7.54 1.91 -6.80
C VAL A 101 7.73 2.89 -5.64
N PHE A 102 7.86 2.39 -4.42
CA PHE A 102 8.04 3.24 -3.23
C PHE A 102 9.45 3.75 -3.08
N VAL A 103 10.47 2.97 -3.45
CA VAL A 103 11.84 3.49 -3.49
C VAL A 103 11.88 4.72 -4.40
N ASP A 104 11.26 4.66 -5.59
CA ASP A 104 11.20 5.82 -6.49
C ASP A 104 10.32 6.96 -5.97
N ALA A 105 9.24 6.64 -5.26
CA ALA A 105 8.39 7.64 -4.62
C ALA A 105 9.15 8.44 -3.55
N LEU A 106 9.89 7.74 -2.69
CA LEU A 106 10.61 8.30 -1.55
C LEU A 106 11.90 9.01 -1.98
N LYS A 107 12.48 8.65 -3.13
CA LYS A 107 13.72 9.25 -3.63
C LYS A 107 13.67 10.77 -3.60
N PRO A 108 14.71 11.42 -3.04
CA PRO A 108 14.83 12.87 -3.08
C PRO A 108 14.88 13.33 -4.54
N GLU A 109 14.27 14.49 -4.80
CA GLU A 109 14.40 15.20 -6.08
C GLU A 109 15.11 16.54 -5.85
N GLU A 110 15.29 17.31 -6.91
CA GLU A 110 15.84 18.67 -6.86
C GLU A 110 15.19 19.48 -5.71
N GLY A 111 16.03 19.94 -4.77
CA GLY A 111 15.58 20.60 -3.54
C GLY A 111 15.83 19.82 -2.25
N GLY A 112 16.26 18.56 -2.33
CA GLY A 112 16.71 17.77 -1.18
C GLY A 112 15.57 17.22 -0.30
N GLY A 113 15.84 16.09 0.36
CA GLY A 113 14.90 15.45 1.30
C GLY A 113 14.07 14.31 0.70
N PHE A 114 13.85 13.26 1.49
CA PHE A 114 13.00 12.14 1.11
C PHE A 114 11.54 12.54 1.18
N TYR A 115 10.76 12.15 0.16
CA TYR A 115 9.33 12.34 0.17
C TYR A 115 8.69 11.45 1.24
N GLN A 116 7.57 11.90 1.80
CA GLN A 116 6.79 11.15 2.79
C GLN A 116 5.35 11.01 2.32
N LEU A 117 4.70 9.91 2.71
CA LEU A 117 3.28 9.71 2.42
C LEU A 117 2.46 10.75 3.17
N SER A 118 1.66 11.52 2.42
CA SER A 118 0.71 12.52 2.93
C SER A 118 -0.66 11.91 3.15
N ASN A 119 -1.19 11.21 2.14
CA ASN A 119 -2.55 10.73 2.10
C ASN A 119 -2.68 9.51 1.18
N ILE A 120 -3.68 8.66 1.45
CA ILE A 120 -4.17 7.64 0.52
C ILE A 120 -5.64 7.92 0.29
N ALA A 121 -5.99 8.36 -0.92
CA ALA A 121 -7.36 8.52 -1.35
C ALA A 121 -7.81 7.27 -2.11
N ILE A 122 -9.07 6.92 -1.95
CA ILE A 122 -9.69 5.78 -2.64
C ILE A 122 -11.03 6.22 -3.21
N GLU A 123 -11.27 5.89 -4.47
CA GLU A 123 -12.50 6.22 -5.19
C GLU A 123 -12.90 5.09 -6.12
N ARG A 124 -14.18 4.99 -6.46
CA ARG A 124 -14.64 3.98 -7.42
C ARG A 124 -14.06 4.28 -8.79
N SER A 125 -13.42 3.29 -9.40
CA SER A 125 -12.80 3.45 -10.71
C SER A 125 -13.86 3.51 -11.81
N PRO A 126 -13.81 4.49 -12.73
CA PRO A 126 -14.67 4.50 -13.92
C PRO A 126 -14.17 3.50 -14.98
N PHE A 127 -12.95 2.97 -14.84
CA PHE A 127 -12.30 2.12 -15.84
C PHE A 127 -12.39 0.65 -15.46
N CYS A 128 -13.60 0.07 -15.45
CA CYS A 128 -13.75 -1.35 -15.24
C CYS A 128 -14.75 -2.04 -16.15
N ARG A 129 -14.58 -3.36 -16.28
CA ARG A 129 -15.49 -4.21 -17.04
C ARG A 129 -16.84 -4.23 -16.35
N VAL A 130 -17.89 -4.52 -17.13
CA VAL A 130 -19.19 -4.88 -16.56
C VAL A 130 -18.97 -6.08 -15.62
N ASP A 131 -19.56 -6.01 -14.43
CA ASP A 131 -19.42 -6.97 -13.31
C ASP A 131 -18.11 -6.91 -12.48
N SER A 132 -17.19 -5.99 -12.79
CA SER A 132 -16.03 -5.73 -11.91
C SER A 132 -16.38 -4.74 -10.79
N ASP A 133 -15.65 -4.84 -9.67
CA ASP A 133 -15.77 -3.92 -8.54
C ASP A 133 -14.42 -3.25 -8.29
N CYS A 134 -14.21 -2.13 -8.99
CA CYS A 134 -12.90 -1.52 -9.07
C CYS A 134 -12.78 -0.21 -8.33
N TRP A 135 -11.61 -0.02 -7.74
CA TRP A 135 -11.28 1.13 -6.93
C TRP A 135 -9.93 1.66 -7.35
N ASP A 136 -9.90 2.95 -7.68
CA ASP A 136 -8.67 3.69 -7.90
C ASP A 136 -8.12 4.11 -6.53
N VAL A 137 -6.88 3.73 -6.26
CA VAL A 137 -6.15 4.13 -5.05
C VAL A 137 -5.07 5.12 -5.45
N LYS A 138 -5.09 6.30 -4.84
CA LYS A 138 -4.13 7.39 -5.04
C LYS A 138 -3.32 7.59 -3.78
N MET A 139 -2.03 7.31 -3.83
CA MET A 139 -1.09 7.64 -2.78
C MET A 139 -0.41 8.97 -3.12
N VAL A 140 -0.51 9.93 -2.21
CA VAL A 140 0.02 11.29 -2.37
C VAL A 140 1.23 11.43 -1.47
N PHE A 141 2.37 11.81 -2.04
CA PHE A 141 3.61 12.04 -1.34
C PHE A 141 3.99 13.51 -1.41
N PHE A 142 4.55 14.03 -0.32
CA PHE A 142 5.01 15.41 -0.20
C PHE A 142 6.45 15.45 0.31
N ASN A 143 7.17 16.53 0.03
CA ASN A 143 8.50 16.75 0.59
C ASN A 143 8.38 17.56 1.89
N PRO A 144 8.74 17.00 3.06
CA PRO A 144 8.62 17.72 4.34
C PRO A 144 9.66 18.84 4.51
N ILE A 145 10.74 18.83 3.72
CA ILE A 145 11.81 19.84 3.77
C ILE A 145 11.51 21.01 2.81
N ASN A 146 10.85 20.72 1.69
CA ASN A 146 10.48 21.71 0.67
C ASN A 146 8.97 21.65 0.39
N ASP A 147 8.20 22.47 1.09
CA ASP A 147 6.76 22.60 0.94
C ASP A 147 6.31 23.13 -0.43
N ARG A 148 7.22 23.77 -1.17
CA ARG A 148 7.00 24.23 -2.55
C ARG A 148 7.25 23.15 -3.60
N ALA A 149 7.90 22.05 -3.23
CA ALA A 149 8.09 20.93 -4.15
C ALA A 149 6.73 20.35 -4.53
N ALA A 150 6.55 19.98 -5.79
CA ALA A 150 5.33 19.35 -6.25
C ALA A 150 5.09 18.01 -5.53
N LYS A 151 3.84 17.71 -5.19
CA LYS A 151 3.45 16.40 -4.67
C LYS A 151 3.65 15.34 -5.75
N LYS A 152 4.10 14.15 -5.35
CA LYS A 152 4.12 12.98 -6.24
C LYS A 152 2.87 12.15 -5.99
N ILE A 153 2.17 11.77 -7.06
CA ILE A 153 0.97 10.95 -6.97
C ILE A 153 1.22 9.63 -7.67
N PHE A 154 0.88 8.55 -6.97
CA PHE A 154 0.87 7.20 -7.51
C PHE A 154 -0.56 6.68 -7.50
N ARG A 155 -1.09 6.35 -8.69
CA ARG A 155 -2.42 5.77 -8.85
C ARG A 155 -2.33 4.37 -9.42
N PHE A 156 -3.05 3.46 -8.79
CA PHE A 156 -3.28 2.12 -9.32
C PHE A 156 -4.72 1.71 -9.05
N THR A 157 -5.23 0.81 -9.88
CA THR A 157 -6.61 0.34 -9.82
C THR A 157 -6.61 -1.07 -9.23
N ILE A 158 -7.54 -1.35 -8.33
CA ILE A 158 -7.71 -2.67 -7.71
C ILE A 158 -9.12 -3.15 -8.01
N ASP A 159 -9.26 -4.36 -8.54
CA ASP A 159 -10.54 -5.07 -8.65
C ASP A 159 -10.71 -5.98 -7.41
N VAL A 160 -11.81 -5.77 -6.68
CA VAL A 160 -12.19 -6.55 -5.50
C VAL A 160 -13.41 -7.44 -5.76
N SER A 161 -13.83 -7.64 -7.01
CA SER A 161 -14.99 -8.48 -7.35
C SER A 161 -14.88 -9.92 -6.82
N ASP A 162 -13.67 -10.51 -6.83
CA ASP A 162 -13.40 -11.83 -6.28
C ASP A 162 -12.81 -11.75 -4.85
N ILE A 163 -12.79 -12.88 -4.13
CA ILE A 163 -12.25 -13.05 -2.78
C ILE A 163 -10.80 -12.56 -2.69
N ILE A 164 -9.99 -12.84 -3.71
CA ILE A 164 -8.60 -12.40 -3.82
C ILE A 164 -8.57 -11.20 -4.76
N PRO A 165 -8.35 -9.97 -4.25
CA PRO A 165 -8.27 -8.81 -5.11
C PRO A 165 -7.08 -8.86 -6.05
N VAL A 166 -7.17 -8.12 -7.15
CA VAL A 166 -6.12 -8.03 -8.17
C VAL A 166 -5.82 -6.58 -8.54
N THR A 167 -4.55 -6.28 -8.79
CA THR A 167 -4.14 -4.98 -9.34
C THR A 167 -4.37 -4.98 -10.85
N MET A 168 -4.97 -3.91 -11.35
CA MET A 168 -5.34 -3.73 -12.75
C MET A 168 -4.37 -2.78 -13.44
N GLY A 169 -3.67 -3.27 -14.46
CA GLY A 169 -2.72 -2.47 -15.25
C GLY A 169 -1.47 -2.04 -14.48
N GLU A 170 -0.81 -1.02 -15.02
CA GLU A 170 0.41 -0.45 -14.44
C GLU A 170 0.11 0.73 -13.51
N VAL A 171 1.02 0.97 -12.56
CA VAL A 171 0.96 2.16 -11.71
C VAL A 171 1.18 3.40 -12.57
N ARG A 172 0.26 4.37 -12.45
CA ARG A 172 0.37 5.69 -13.07
C ARG A 172 0.98 6.66 -12.07
N THR A 173 1.90 7.49 -12.53
CA THR A 173 2.60 8.47 -11.70
C THR A 173 2.61 9.85 -12.36
N TRP A 174 2.37 10.90 -11.58
CA TRP A 174 2.46 12.29 -12.03
C TRP A 174 2.77 13.22 -10.85
N LYS A 175 3.08 14.49 -11.16
CA LYS A 175 3.31 15.55 -10.18
C LYS A 175 2.13 16.51 -10.16
N GLU A 176 1.77 16.99 -8.97
CA GLU A 176 0.73 18.00 -8.75
C GLU A 176 1.30 19.14 -7.91
N ALA A 177 0.89 20.38 -8.18
CA ALA A 177 1.30 21.53 -7.37
C ALA A 177 0.87 21.33 -5.91
N SER A 178 1.73 21.79 -4.99
CA SER A 178 1.49 21.63 -3.54
C SER A 178 0.35 22.48 -3.02
#